data_AF-A0AAJ3B1N6-F1
#
_entry.id   AF-A0AAJ3B1N6-F1
#
_cell.length_a   1.000
_cell.length_b   1.000
_cell.length_c   1.000
_cell.angle_alpha   90.00
_cell.angle_beta   90.00
_cell.angle_gamma   90.00
#
_symmetry.space_group_name_H-M   'P 1'
#
loop_
_entity.id
_entity.type
_entity.pdbx_description
1 polymer ?
#
loop_
_entity_poly.entity_id
_entity_poly.type
_entity_poly.pdbx_seq_one_letter_code
_entity_poly.pdbx_strand_id
1 'polypeptide(L)' 'MSRANVIAVGMIDARFDCIRNGDTSAQLFAETSMAMEMAYALGAIDDGAFTHYKERYNRLYQTQAEAFIADMRGRSAP' A
#
# COMPACT_ATOMS: atom_id res chain seq x y z
N MET A 1 -14.23 -3.95 17.63
CA MET A 1 -13.68 -2.86 16.80
C MET A 1 -14.10 -1.52 17.39
N SER A 2 -13.14 -0.60 17.58
CA SER A 2 -13.42 0.77 18.01
C SER A 2 -13.78 1.67 16.83
N ARG A 3 -14.37 2.85 17.07
CA ARG A 3 -14.59 3.85 16.02
C ARG A 3 -13.29 4.27 15.34
N ALA A 4 -12.21 4.41 16.11
CA ALA A 4 -10.89 4.75 15.58
C ALA A 4 -10.36 3.65 14.63
N ASN A 5 -10.54 2.39 14.99
CA ASN A 5 -10.18 1.26 14.14
C ASN A 5 -10.92 1.27 12.80
N VAL A 6 -12.25 1.48 12.81
CA VAL A 6 -13.06 1.53 11.58
C VAL A 6 -12.61 2.66 10.66
N ILE A 7 -12.35 3.85 11.22
CA ILE A 7 -11.87 5.00 10.44
C ILE A 7 -10.49 4.70 9.84
N ALA A 8 -9.56 4.18 10.64
CA ALA A 8 -8.21 3.88 10.18
C ALA A 8 -8.20 2.83 9.07
N VAL A 9 -8.92 1.72 9.25
CA VAL A 9 -9.08 0.66 8.24
C VAL A 9 -9.68 1.23 6.96
N GLY A 10 -10.78 1.98 7.04
CA GLY A 10 -11.39 2.59 5.86
C GLY A 10 -10.46 3.56 5.12
N MET A 11 -9.68 4.35 5.86
CA MET A 11 -8.69 5.25 5.27
C MET A 11 -7.53 4.51 4.58
N ILE A 12 -7.06 3.41 5.16
CA ILE A 12 -5.98 2.61 4.58
C ILE A 12 -6.49 1.88 3.34
N ASP A 13 -7.64 1.22 3.43
CA ASP A 13 -8.21 0.46 2.31
C ASP A 13 -8.54 1.34 1.11
N ALA A 14 -9.09 2.54 1.32
CA ALA A 14 -9.35 3.49 0.23
C ALA A 14 -8.08 3.84 -0.56
N ARG A 15 -6.93 3.97 0.11
CA ARG A 15 -5.65 4.24 -0.56
C ARG A 15 -5.16 3.04 -1.36
N PHE A 16 -5.27 1.84 -0.79
CA PHE A 16 -4.98 0.61 -1.53
C PHE A 16 -5.88 0.45 -2.76
N ASP A 17 -7.14 0.87 -2.68
CA ASP A 17 -8.06 0.82 -3.81
C ASP A 17 -7.68 1.84 -4.90
N CYS A 18 -7.23 3.05 -4.54
CA CYS A 18 -6.65 3.98 -5.50
C CYS A 18 -5.45 3.38 -6.25
N ILE A 19 -4.53 2.73 -5.52
CA ILE A 19 -3.38 2.05 -6.14
C ILE A 19 -3.83 0.93 -7.06
N ARG A 20 -4.80 0.11 -6.64
CA ARG A 20 -5.36 -0.96 -7.46
C ARG A 20 -6.03 -0.44 -8.74
N ASN A 21 -6.62 0.75 -8.67
CA ASN A 21 -7.23 1.42 -9.83
C ASN A 21 -6.21 2.07 -10.77
N GLY A 22 -4.91 1.87 -10.53
CA GLY A 22 -3.84 2.27 -11.43
C GLY A 22 -3.15 3.59 -11.08
N ASP A 23 -3.48 4.22 -9.95
CA ASP A 23 -2.69 5.35 -9.46
C ASP A 23 -1.36 4.85 -8.87
N THR A 24 -0.30 5.01 -9.64
CA THR A 24 1.06 4.60 -9.27
C THR A 24 1.93 5.76 -8.80
N SER A 25 1.33 6.88 -8.38
CA SER A 25 2.07 8.05 -7.94
C SER A 25 2.89 7.76 -6.67
N ALA A 26 4.15 8.20 -6.66
CA ALA A 26 5.03 8.05 -5.49
C ALA A 26 4.42 8.67 -4.22
N GLN A 27 3.64 9.74 -4.38
CA GLN A 27 2.92 10.38 -3.29
C GLN A 27 1.87 9.44 -2.65
N LEU A 28 1.03 8.78 -3.45
CA LEU A 28 0.01 7.88 -2.92
C LEU A 28 0.63 6.70 -2.16
N PHE A 29 1.77 6.19 -2.63
CA PHE A 29 2.53 5.17 -1.90
C PHE A 29 3.03 5.68 -0.55
N ALA A 30 3.65 6.87 -0.52
CA ALA A 30 4.13 7.48 0.72
C ALA A 30 2.97 7.74 1.72
N GLU A 31 1.83 8.22 1.23
CA GLU A 31 0.63 8.44 2.05
C GLU A 31 0.04 7.13 2.57
N THR A 32 0.07 6.07 1.77
CA THR A 32 -0.38 4.72 2.19
C THR A 32 0.51 4.19 3.30
N SER A 33 1.84 4.28 3.14
CA SER A 33 2.81 3.93 4.17
C SER A 33 2.57 4.70 5.46
N MET A 34 2.45 6.03 5.36
CA MET A 34 2.20 6.90 6.51
C MET A 34 0.89 6.56 7.22
N ALA A 35 -0.19 6.31 6.49
CA ALA A 35 -1.49 5.98 7.08
C ALA A 35 -1.43 4.67 7.90
N MET A 36 -0.74 3.65 7.40
CA MET A 36 -0.55 2.38 8.13
C MET A 36 0.25 2.59 9.41
N GLU A 37 1.40 3.28 9.33
CA GLU A 37 2.28 3.54 10.47
C GLU A 37 1.59 4.42 11.53
N MET A 38 0.83 5.44 11.12
CA MET A 38 0.06 6.28 12.05
C MET A 38 -1.07 5.52 12.72
N ALA A 39 -1.81 4.70 11.98
CA ALA A 39 -2.88 3.88 12.56
C ALA A 39 -2.35 2.93 13.64
N TYR A 40 -1.18 2.34 13.38
CA TYR A 40 -0.51 1.47 14.34
C TYR A 40 0.02 2.26 15.55
N ALA A 41 0.74 3.35 15.33
CA ALA A 41 1.31 4.18 16.39
C ALA A 41 0.25 4.78 17.33
N LEU A 42 -0.94 5.07 16.81
CA LEU A 42 -2.09 5.56 17.59
C LEU A 42 -2.90 4.44 18.26
N GLY A 43 -2.52 3.17 18.09
CA GLY A 43 -3.23 2.01 18.63
C GLY A 43 -4.61 1.77 17.98
N ALA A 44 -4.86 2.33 16.80
CA ALA A 44 -6.11 2.12 16.07
C ALA A 44 -6.15 0.74 15.41
N ILE A 45 -5.00 0.16 15.10
CA ILE A 45 -4.84 -1.22 14.61
C ILE A 45 -3.79 -1.94 15.45
N ASP A 46 -3.89 -3.28 15.52
CA ASP A 46 -2.94 -4.13 16.22
C ASP A 46 -1.79 -4.58 15.31
N ASP A 47 -0.79 -5.26 15.88
CA ASP A 47 0.37 -5.81 15.19
C ASP A 47 -0.02 -6.72 14.01
N GLY A 48 -1.11 -7.48 14.16
CA GLY A 48 -1.60 -8.41 13.14
C GLY A 48 -2.15 -7.66 11.92
N ALA A 49 -3.01 -6.68 12.14
CA ALA A 49 -3.54 -5.81 11.10
C ALA A 49 -2.43 -4.98 10.44
N PHE A 50 -1.49 -4.45 11.22
CA PHE A 50 -0.36 -3.72 10.68
C PHE A 50 0.52 -4.59 9.80
N THR A 51 0.86 -5.81 10.25
CA THR A 51 1.64 -6.79 9.46
C THR A 51 0.91 -7.13 8.16
N HIS A 52 -0.39 -7.41 8.23
CA HIS A 52 -1.21 -7.69 7.06
C HIS A 52 -1.16 -6.57 6.01
N TYR A 53 -1.32 -5.31 6.44
CA TYR A 53 -1.25 -4.18 5.53
C TYR A 53 0.15 -3.96 4.97
N LYS A 54 1.21 -4.16 5.77
CA LYS A 54 2.60 -4.05 5.32
C LYS A 54 2.96 -5.10 4.28
N GLU A 55 2.49 -6.34 4.44
CA GLU A 55 2.63 -7.39 3.43
C GLU A 55 1.89 -7.05 2.14
N ARG A 56 0.68 -6.50 2.22
CA ARG A 56 -0.08 -6.02 1.06
C ARG A 56 0.67 -4.90 0.34
N TYR A 57 1.26 -3.96 1.09
CA TYR A 57 2.07 -2.87 0.55
C TYR A 57 3.34 -3.36 -0.15
N ASN A 58 4.07 -4.30 0.46
CA ASN A 58 5.26 -4.90 -0.15
C ASN A 58 4.95 -5.61 -1.48
N ARG A 59 3.82 -6.33 -1.54
CA ARG A 59 3.37 -6.98 -2.79
C ARG A 59 3.10 -5.97 -3.92
N LEU A 60 2.60 -4.77 -3.60
CA LEU A 60 2.43 -3.72 -4.60
C LEU A 60 3.76 -3.24 -5.17
N TYR A 61 4.77 -3.01 -4.32
CA TYR A 61 6.11 -2.65 -4.78
C TYR A 61 6.74 -3.74 -5.63
N GLN A 62 6.61 -4.99 -5.21
CA GLN A 62 7.11 -6.12 -5.99
C GLN A 62 6.46 -6.16 -7.39
N THR A 63 5.13 -6.01 -7.46
CA THR A 63 4.41 -6.00 -8.75
C THR A 63 4.88 -4.86 -9.65
N GLN A 64 5.08 -3.66 -9.10
CA GLN A 64 5.61 -2.53 -9.87
C GLN A 64 7.04 -2.74 -10.35
N ALA A 65 7.91 -3.30 -9.50
CA ALA A 65 9.28 -3.61 -9.87
C ALA A 65 9.33 -4.67 -10.98
N GLU A 66 8.50 -5.71 -10.90
CA GLU A 66 8.37 -6.74 -11.93
C GLU A 66 7.85 -6.16 -13.25
N ALA A 67 6.84 -5.30 -13.21
CA ALA A 67 6.31 -4.61 -14.38
C ALA A 67 7.37 -3.71 -15.05
N PHE A 68 8.14 -2.97 -14.24
CA PHE A 68 9.23 -2.13 -14.73
C PHE A 68 10.33 -2.95 -15.41
N ILE A 69 10.76 -4.06 -14.80
CA ILE A 69 11.76 -4.96 -15.40
C ILE A 69 11.24 -5.58 -16.71
N ALA A 70 9.96 -5.96 -16.77
CA ALA A 70 9.34 -6.50 -17.98
C ALA A 70 9.33 -5.48 -19.13
N ASP A 71 8.95 -4.23 -18.85
CA ASP A 71 8.99 -3.12 -19.83
C ASP A 71 10.41 -2.87 -20.33
N MET A 72 11.41 -2.83 -19.43
CA MET A 72 12.81 -2.71 -19.82
C MET A 72 13.25 -3.85 -20.76
N ARG A 73 12.90 -5.10 -20.45
CA ARG A 73 13.24 -6.26 -21.30
C ARG A 73 12.58 -6.17 -22.68
N GLY A 74 11.31 -5.76 -22.74
CA GLY A 74 10.59 -5.57 -24.00
C GLY A 74 11.20 -4.49 -24.89
N ARG A 75 11.69 -3.39 -24.30
CA ARG A 75 12.40 -2.32 -25.02
C ARG A 75 13.83 -2.66 -25.43
N SER A 76 14.44 -3.64 -24.76
CA SER A 76 15.82 -4.09 -25.03
C SER A 76 15.90 -5.18 -26.09
N ALA A 77 14.77 -5.71 -26.56
CA ALA A 77 14.71 -6.69 -27.64
C ALA A 77 14.84 -5.95 -29.00
N PRO A 78 15.79 -6.36 -29.87
CA PRO A 78 16.03 -5.72 -31.17
C PRO A 78 14.89 -5.93 -32.18
#